data_AF-A0A1Y0IQD4-F1
#
_entry.id   AF-A0A1Y0IQD4-F1
#
_cell.length_a   1.000
_cell.length_b   1.000
_cell.length_c   1.000
_cell.angle_alpha   90.00
_cell.angle_beta   90.00
_cell.angle_gamma   90.00
#
_symmetry.space_group_name_H-M   'P 1'
#
loop_
_entity.id
_entity.type
_entity.pdbx_description
1 polymer ?
#
loop_
_entity_poly.entity_id
_entity_poly.type
_entity_poly.pdbx_seq_one_letter_code
_entity_poly.pdbx_strand_id
1 'polypeptide(L)'
;MKTGFTAGLLLASLLFLGCGQTVEQRQYLAISVAKDFSMAVLDYQHRTSNDDIKGLEFATESAQEIVKQQLKTPDEVRQLKGDKEMPEVVNVAILEATPIDKDGETGFIVNARIQYYPNVYHYVDILGLKVVPIGGGEWEVDDVKFGEEL
;
A
#
# COMPACT_ATOMS: atom_id res chain seq x y z
N MET A 1 33.42 11.61 63.37
CA MET A 1 33.13 11.82 61.93
C MET A 1 32.81 10.45 61.35
N LYS A 2 31.68 10.09 60.75
CA LYS A 2 30.38 10.68 60.33
C LYS A 2 29.38 9.49 60.45
N THR A 3 28.27 9.57 61.19
CA THR A 3 26.87 9.77 60.68
C THR A 3 26.66 9.44 59.20
N GLY A 4 25.65 8.72 58.74
CA GLY A 4 24.41 8.22 59.32
C GLY A 4 23.55 7.68 58.17
N PHE A 5 22.71 6.70 58.48
CA PHE A 5 21.70 6.13 57.59
C PHE A 5 20.63 7.17 57.23
N THR A 6 20.18 7.24 55.97
CA THR A 6 18.84 7.72 55.63
C THR A 6 18.43 7.13 54.27
N ALA A 7 17.45 6.22 54.33
CA ALA A 7 16.69 5.80 53.17
C ALA A 7 15.79 6.96 52.72
N GLY A 8 15.76 7.22 51.42
CA GLY A 8 14.87 8.20 50.78
C GLY A 8 14.34 7.60 49.48
N LEU A 9 13.11 7.11 49.57
CA LEU A 9 12.20 6.74 48.48
C LEU A 9 11.95 7.92 47.53
N LEU A 10 11.35 7.65 46.37
CA LEU A 10 10.78 8.54 45.32
C LEU A 10 11.73 8.71 44.12
N LEU A 11 11.34 8.49 42.86
CA LEU A 11 10.01 8.40 42.28
C LEU A 11 10.12 7.61 40.96
N ALA A 12 9.21 6.68 40.75
CA ALA A 12 8.89 6.19 39.42
C ALA A 12 8.58 7.39 38.50
N SER A 13 9.32 7.52 37.41
CA SER A 13 8.88 8.30 36.26
C SER A 13 8.94 7.35 35.06
N LEU A 14 7.80 6.66 34.90
CA LEU A 14 7.25 6.23 33.62
C LEU A 14 7.72 7.16 32.49
N LEU A 15 8.65 6.71 31.66
CA LEU A 15 8.67 7.09 30.26
C LEU A 15 7.87 6.05 29.48
N PHE A 16 6.57 6.00 29.78
CA PHE A 16 5.57 5.76 28.75
C PHE A 16 5.49 7.06 27.94
N LEU A 17 6.44 7.27 27.03
CA LEU A 17 6.27 8.18 25.91
C LEU A 17 6.38 7.30 24.68
N GLY A 18 5.25 7.17 24.00
CA GLY A 18 4.97 6.12 23.03
C GLY A 18 6.12 5.85 22.07
N CYS A 19 6.40 4.57 21.84
CA CYS A 19 7.21 4.12 20.72
C CYS A 19 6.54 4.61 19.42
N GLY A 20 6.85 5.85 19.02
CA GLY A 20 6.57 6.32 17.69
C GLY A 20 7.30 5.40 16.72
N GLN A 21 6.59 4.88 15.71
CA GLN A 21 7.22 4.10 14.66
C GLN A 21 8.34 4.91 14.01
N THR A 22 9.49 4.29 13.76
CA THR A 22 10.58 4.94 13.01
C THR A 22 10.16 5.21 11.57
N VAL A 23 10.85 6.11 10.87
CA VAL A 23 10.61 6.37 9.44
C VAL A 23 10.72 5.07 8.62
N GLU A 24 11.73 4.26 8.91
CA GLU A 24 11.94 2.95 8.25
C GLU A 24 10.77 1.98 8.50
N GLN A 25 10.24 1.92 9.73
CA GLN A 25 9.08 1.09 10.05
C GLN A 25 7.82 1.56 9.30
N ARG A 26 7.60 2.88 9.23
CA ARG A 26 6.48 3.46 8.48
C ARG A 26 6.61 3.19 6.98
N GLN A 27 7.82 3.35 6.43
CA GLN A 27 8.09 3.06 5.02
C GLN A 27 7.85 1.58 4.70
N TYR A 28 8.28 0.67 5.58
CA TYR A 28 8.02 -0.76 5.43
C TYR A 28 6.52 -1.08 5.40
N LEU A 29 5.72 -0.48 6.30
CA LEU A 29 4.27 -0.67 6.34
C LEU A 29 3.61 -0.14 5.08
N ALA A 30 3.98 1.06 4.64
CA ALA A 30 3.46 1.66 3.41
C ALA A 30 3.78 0.78 2.18
N ILE A 31 5.01 0.27 2.08
CA ILE A 31 5.43 -0.67 1.04
C ILE A 31 4.62 -1.97 1.10
N SER A 32 4.38 -2.52 2.29
CA SER A 32 3.61 -3.76 2.47
C SER A 32 2.18 -3.58 1.95
N VAL A 33 1.51 -2.52 2.39
CA VAL A 33 0.14 -2.18 1.94
C VAL A 33 0.09 -1.95 0.43
N ALA A 34 1.05 -1.19 -0.12
CA ALA A 34 1.16 -0.97 -1.56
C ALA A 34 1.31 -2.29 -2.33
N LYS A 35 2.13 -3.22 -1.84
CA LYS A 35 2.35 -4.52 -2.48
C LYS A 35 1.09 -5.38 -2.44
N ASP A 36 0.44 -5.49 -1.29
CA ASP A 36 -0.76 -6.30 -1.11
C ASP A 36 -1.93 -5.75 -1.93
N PHE A 37 -2.11 -4.42 -1.93
CA PHE A 37 -3.06 -3.73 -2.79
C PHE A 37 -2.78 -4.00 -4.28
N SER A 38 -1.54 -3.79 -4.74
CA SER A 38 -1.15 -3.98 -6.13
C SER A 38 -1.38 -5.41 -6.61
N MET A 39 -0.99 -6.41 -5.82
CA MET A 39 -1.23 -7.83 -6.14
C MET A 39 -2.73 -8.12 -6.29
N ALA A 40 -3.55 -7.62 -5.36
CA ALA A 40 -4.98 -7.92 -5.34
C ALA A 40 -5.77 -7.18 -6.42
N VAL A 41 -5.56 -5.87 -6.57
CA VAL A 41 -6.33 -5.04 -7.50
C VAL A 41 -5.99 -5.35 -8.95
N LEU A 42 -4.70 -5.58 -9.25
CA LEU A 42 -4.26 -5.84 -10.63
C LEU A 42 -4.56 -7.26 -11.07
N ASP A 43 -4.55 -8.24 -10.17
CA ASP A 43 -5.08 -9.56 -10.50
C ASP A 43 -6.56 -9.46 -10.91
N TYR A 44 -7.31 -8.56 -10.27
CA TYR A 44 -8.72 -8.33 -10.59
C TYR A 44 -8.94 -7.58 -11.91
N GLN A 45 -8.14 -6.56 -12.25
CA GLN A 45 -8.26 -5.80 -13.52
C GLN A 45 -8.26 -6.70 -14.77
N HIS A 46 -7.78 -7.95 -14.63
CA HIS A 46 -7.64 -8.93 -15.70
C HIS A 46 -8.69 -10.07 -15.64
N ARG A 47 -9.67 -10.03 -14.72
CA ARG A 47 -10.75 -11.03 -14.59
C ARG A 47 -12.03 -10.63 -15.35
N THR A 48 -12.78 -11.61 -15.86
CA THR A 48 -14.05 -11.39 -16.62
C THR A 48 -15.32 -11.38 -15.78
N SER A 49 -15.22 -11.45 -14.45
CA SER A 49 -16.37 -11.37 -13.56
C SER A 49 -16.13 -10.28 -12.53
N ASN A 50 -17.20 -9.54 -12.22
CA ASN A 50 -17.16 -8.37 -11.34
C ASN A 50 -17.44 -8.71 -9.86
N ASP A 51 -17.48 -9.98 -9.48
CA ASP A 51 -17.84 -10.38 -8.12
C ASP A 51 -16.68 -10.03 -7.15
N ASP A 52 -16.93 -9.07 -6.26
CA ASP A 52 -16.06 -8.54 -5.19
C ASP A 52 -14.59 -8.27 -5.58
N ILE A 53 -14.29 -7.01 -5.90
CA ILE A 53 -12.91 -6.52 -6.09
C ILE A 53 -12.13 -6.70 -4.78
N LYS A 54 -11.07 -7.50 -4.82
CA LYS A 54 -10.13 -7.66 -3.71
C LYS A 54 -9.09 -6.55 -3.72
N GLY A 55 -8.54 -6.24 -2.55
CA GLY A 55 -7.57 -5.18 -2.35
C GLY A 55 -8.20 -3.83 -2.02
N LEU A 56 -9.52 -3.67 -2.20
CA LEU A 56 -10.21 -2.45 -1.79
C LEU A 56 -10.21 -2.28 -0.26
N GLU A 57 -10.04 -3.36 0.51
CA GLU A 57 -9.83 -3.35 1.95
C GLU A 57 -8.53 -2.66 2.39
N PHE A 58 -7.58 -2.44 1.47
CA PHE A 58 -6.35 -1.70 1.71
C PHE A 58 -6.44 -0.25 1.25
N ALA A 59 -7.60 0.21 0.82
CA ALA A 59 -7.79 1.50 0.18
C ALA A 59 -8.90 2.30 0.86
N THR A 60 -8.65 3.59 1.00
CA THR A 60 -9.65 4.58 1.41
C THR A 60 -10.85 4.59 0.45
N GLU A 61 -12.00 5.08 0.89
CA GLU A 61 -13.20 5.16 0.03
C GLU A 61 -12.94 5.93 -1.28
N SER A 62 -12.16 7.02 -1.23
CA SER A 62 -11.75 7.79 -2.41
C SER A 62 -10.92 6.96 -3.38
N ALA A 63 -9.89 6.27 -2.89
CA ALA A 63 -9.09 5.38 -3.72
C ALA A 63 -9.91 4.23 -4.32
N GLN A 64 -10.89 3.69 -3.57
CA GLN A 64 -11.79 2.66 -4.08
C GLN A 64 -12.64 3.15 -5.26
N GLU A 65 -13.12 4.40 -5.20
CA GLU A 65 -13.86 5.01 -6.32
C GLU A 65 -12.97 5.20 -7.55
N ILE A 66 -11.74 5.69 -7.35
CA ILE A 66 -10.74 5.85 -8.41
C ILE A 66 -10.46 4.52 -9.10
N VAL A 67 -10.22 3.46 -8.30
CA VAL A 67 -10.01 2.11 -8.82
C VAL A 67 -11.20 1.67 -9.65
N LYS A 68 -12.42 1.71 -9.09
CA LYS A 68 -13.65 1.27 -9.77
C LYS A 68 -13.88 1.99 -11.10
N GLN A 69 -13.53 3.27 -11.20
CA GLN A 69 -13.63 4.04 -12.44
C GLN A 69 -12.58 3.65 -13.48
N GLN A 70 -11.38 3.24 -13.04
CA GLN A 70 -10.29 2.82 -13.92
C GLN A 70 -10.32 1.33 -14.27
N LEU A 71 -11.17 0.52 -13.62
CA LEU A 71 -11.37 -0.88 -13.95
C LEU A 71 -11.99 -1.03 -15.35
N LYS A 72 -11.45 -1.99 -16.11
CA LYS A 72 -12.01 -2.42 -17.39
C LYS A 72 -13.39 -3.02 -17.18
N THR A 73 -14.31 -2.72 -18.09
CA THR A 73 -15.64 -3.31 -18.14
C THR A 73 -15.57 -4.82 -18.49
N PRO A 74 -16.57 -5.62 -18.10
CA PRO A 74 -16.62 -7.04 -18.47
C PRO A 74 -16.53 -7.31 -19.98
N ASP A 75 -16.99 -6.38 -20.82
CA ASP A 75 -16.89 -6.47 -22.28
C ASP A 75 -15.46 -6.26 -22.77
N GLU A 76 -14.75 -5.28 -22.22
CA GLU A 76 -13.31 -5.06 -22.49
C GLU A 76 -12.48 -6.27 -22.05
N VAL A 77 -12.77 -6.84 -20.88
CA VAL A 77 -12.04 -8.03 -20.40
C VAL A 77 -12.39 -9.27 -21.24
N ARG A 78 -13.64 -9.42 -21.71
CA ARG A 78 -14.03 -10.52 -22.61
C ARG A 78 -13.37 -10.42 -23.99
N GLN A 79 -13.23 -9.21 -24.53
CA GLN A 79 -12.50 -9.00 -25.79
C GLN A 79 -11.02 -9.40 -25.65
N LEU A 80 -10.40 -9.14 -24.49
CA LEU A 80 -9.04 -9.58 -24.19
C LEU A 80 -8.93 -11.10 -24.00
N LYS A 81 -9.93 -11.74 -23.36
CA LYS A 81 -9.99 -13.21 -23.20
C LYS A 81 -10.23 -13.98 -24.50
N GLY A 82 -10.73 -13.32 -25.56
CA GLY A 82 -11.05 -13.95 -26.83
C GLY A 82 -9.89 -14.66 -27.52
N ASP A 83 -8.64 -14.34 -27.14
CA ASP A 83 -7.44 -14.84 -27.81
C ASP A 83 -6.42 -15.58 -26.93
N LYS A 84 -6.53 -15.63 -25.59
CA LYS A 84 -5.63 -16.39 -24.68
C LYS A 84 -6.01 -16.28 -23.18
N GLU A 85 -5.45 -17.15 -22.34
CA GLU A 85 -5.51 -17.04 -20.87
C GLU A 85 -4.99 -15.65 -20.43
N MET A 86 -5.69 -15.00 -19.50
CA MET A 86 -5.30 -13.68 -19.02
C MET A 86 -4.09 -13.81 -18.07
N PRO A 87 -3.11 -12.90 -18.15
CA PRO A 87 -1.97 -12.91 -17.27
C PRO A 87 -2.36 -12.69 -15.80
N GLU A 88 -1.93 -13.56 -14.91
CA GLU A 88 -2.02 -13.39 -13.45
C GLU A 88 -0.81 -12.60 -12.94
N VAL A 89 -1.02 -11.74 -11.92
CA VAL A 89 0.10 -11.02 -11.28
C VAL A 89 0.92 -12.02 -10.47
N VAL A 90 2.23 -12.10 -10.74
CA VAL A 90 3.13 -13.02 -10.03
C VAL A 90 4.07 -12.30 -9.08
N ASN A 91 4.35 -11.03 -9.35
CA ASN A 91 5.23 -10.24 -8.52
C ASN A 91 4.97 -8.75 -8.68
N VAL A 92 5.21 -8.01 -7.60
CA VAL A 92 5.21 -6.55 -7.54
C VAL A 92 6.56 -6.14 -6.99
N ALA A 93 7.35 -5.45 -7.80
CA ALA A 93 8.65 -4.93 -7.45
C ALA A 93 8.53 -3.44 -7.12
N ILE A 94 8.86 -3.05 -5.89
CA ILE A 94 8.90 -1.64 -5.52
C ILE A 94 10.10 -0.98 -6.20
N LEU A 95 9.84 0.10 -6.93
CA LEU A 95 10.86 0.92 -7.57
C LEU A 95 11.35 1.98 -6.59
N GLU A 96 10.41 2.65 -5.94
CA GLU A 96 10.68 3.75 -5.03
C GLU A 96 9.56 3.87 -3.97
N ALA A 97 9.92 4.37 -2.79
CA ALA A 97 8.98 4.76 -1.74
C ALA A 97 9.44 6.09 -1.12
N THR A 98 8.85 7.20 -1.56
CA THR A 98 9.26 8.56 -1.22
C THR A 98 8.36 9.14 -0.13
N PRO A 99 8.92 9.64 0.99
CA PRO A 99 8.11 10.22 2.06
C PRO A 99 7.41 11.50 1.58
N ILE A 100 6.16 11.65 1.99
CA ILE A 100 5.38 12.88 1.86
C ILE A 100 5.35 13.50 3.26
N ASP A 101 6.02 14.65 3.40
CA ASP A 101 5.96 15.50 4.58
C ASP A 101 5.58 16.91 4.12
N LYS A 102 4.35 17.06 3.63
CA LYS A 102 3.83 18.35 3.16
C LYS A 102 2.40 18.55 3.65
N ASP A 103 2.10 19.76 4.10
CA ASP A 103 0.75 20.20 4.46
C ASP A 103 0.04 19.36 5.56
N GLY A 104 0.82 18.71 6.44
CA GLY A 104 0.30 17.86 7.52
C GLY A 104 -0.09 16.45 7.06
N GLU A 105 0.04 16.14 5.78
CA GLU A 105 -0.07 14.78 5.26
C GLU A 105 1.24 14.05 5.53
N THR A 106 1.15 12.99 6.32
CA THR A 106 2.25 12.07 6.58
C THR A 106 2.00 10.84 5.73
N GLY A 107 2.87 10.48 4.80
CA GLY A 107 2.61 9.35 3.92
C GLY A 107 3.80 8.96 3.06
N PHE A 108 3.58 8.08 2.10
CA PHE A 108 4.57 7.71 1.09
C PHE A 108 3.94 7.67 -0.29
N ILE A 109 4.66 8.19 -1.29
CA ILE A 109 4.43 7.83 -2.69
C ILE A 109 5.21 6.55 -2.96
N VAL A 110 4.51 5.50 -3.36
CA VAL A 110 5.09 4.19 -3.68
C VAL A 110 4.87 3.91 -5.16
N ASN A 111 5.98 3.84 -5.91
CA ASN A 111 5.97 3.47 -7.31
C ASN A 111 6.39 2.01 -7.45
N ALA A 112 5.58 1.21 -8.14
CA ALA A 112 5.81 -0.21 -8.30
C ALA A 112 5.79 -0.66 -9.76
N ARG A 113 6.61 -1.66 -10.07
CA ARG A 113 6.61 -2.40 -11.32
C ARG A 113 5.90 -3.73 -11.14
N ILE A 114 5.01 -4.04 -12.08
CA ILE A 114 4.20 -5.26 -12.05
C ILE A 114 4.76 -6.30 -13.00
N GLN A 115 4.80 -7.56 -12.55
CA GLN A 115 5.19 -8.70 -13.36
C GLN A 115 4.05 -9.72 -13.40
N TYR A 116 3.78 -10.23 -14.60
CA TYR A 116 2.73 -11.21 -14.86
C TYR A 116 3.28 -12.59 -15.30
N TYR A 117 2.50 -13.66 -15.13
CA TYR A 117 2.84 -15.05 -15.52
C TYR A 117 3.12 -15.16 -17.04
N PRO A 118 4.03 -16.05 -17.50
CA PRO A 118 4.79 -15.85 -18.75
C PRO A 118 4.06 -16.29 -20.03
N ASN A 119 2.77 -16.02 -20.17
CA ASN A 119 2.06 -16.19 -21.43
C ASN A 119 1.20 -14.94 -21.70
N VAL A 120 1.79 -14.02 -22.46
CA VAL A 120 1.34 -13.58 -23.81
C VAL A 120 1.79 -12.16 -24.10
N TYR A 121 2.08 -11.34 -23.09
CA TYR A 121 2.78 -10.07 -23.27
C TYR A 121 3.46 -9.72 -21.95
N HIS A 122 4.75 -9.38 -22.00
CA HIS A 122 5.43 -8.75 -20.88
C HIS A 122 4.87 -7.33 -20.74
N TYR A 123 3.71 -7.19 -20.10
CA TYR A 123 3.23 -5.89 -19.67
C TYR A 123 4.00 -5.50 -18.41
N VAL A 124 4.95 -4.60 -18.58
CA VAL A 124 5.51 -3.84 -17.46
C VAL A 124 4.56 -2.69 -17.26
N ASP A 125 3.70 -2.80 -16.25
CA ASP A 125 2.88 -1.68 -15.81
C ASP A 125 3.59 -0.95 -14.67
N ILE A 126 3.43 0.36 -14.64
CA ILE A 126 3.88 1.20 -13.54
C ILE A 126 2.62 1.57 -12.75
N LEU A 127 2.70 1.41 -11.43
CA LEU A 127 1.62 1.76 -10.53
C LEU A 127 2.15 2.76 -9.51
N GLY A 128 1.62 3.98 -9.55
CA GLY A 128 1.82 5.01 -8.54
C GLY A 128 0.74 4.93 -7.47
N LEU A 129 1.15 4.80 -6.20
CA LEU A 129 0.25 4.77 -5.05
C LEU A 129 0.63 5.84 -4.03
N LYS A 130 -0.36 6.59 -3.54
CA LYS A 130 -0.21 7.39 -2.32
C LYS A 130 -0.70 6.55 -1.15
N VAL A 131 0.16 6.29 -0.17
CA VAL A 131 -0.16 5.48 1.01
C VAL A 131 -0.06 6.33 2.27
N VAL A 132 -1.12 6.34 3.07
CA VAL A 132 -1.28 7.20 4.24
C VAL A 132 -1.66 6.41 5.49
N PRO A 133 -1.27 6.83 6.70
CA PRO A 133 -1.73 6.24 7.95
C PRO A 133 -3.15 6.71 8.26
N ILE A 134 -4.03 5.79 8.67
CA ILE A 134 -5.43 6.08 9.02
C ILE A 134 -5.69 6.09 10.54
N GLY A 135 -4.64 5.98 11.34
CA GLY A 135 -4.72 5.85 12.79
C GLY A 135 -4.52 4.41 13.25
N GLY A 136 -4.32 4.20 14.56
CA GLY A 136 -4.16 2.85 15.12
C GLY A 136 -2.92 2.06 14.66
N GLY A 137 -2.03 2.66 13.85
CA GLY A 137 -0.91 1.98 13.21
C GLY A 137 -1.25 1.34 11.86
N GLU A 138 -2.48 1.53 11.38
CA GLU A 138 -2.97 1.05 10.09
C GLU A 138 -2.67 2.05 8.96
N TRP A 139 -2.56 1.51 7.75
CA TRP A 139 -2.16 2.23 6.54
C TRP A 139 -3.07 1.82 5.40
N GLU A 140 -3.44 2.78 4.57
CA GLU A 140 -4.29 2.58 3.40
C GLU A 140 -3.77 3.35 2.19
N VAL A 141 -4.18 2.91 1.01
CA VAL A 141 -3.99 3.61 -0.25
C VAL A 141 -5.03 4.74 -0.37
N ASP A 142 -4.56 5.96 -0.54
CA ASP A 142 -5.34 7.19 -0.64
C ASP A 142 -5.54 7.66 -2.09
N ASP A 143 -4.58 7.34 -2.97
CA ASP A 143 -4.63 7.67 -4.40
C ASP A 143 -3.94 6.59 -5.24
N VAL A 144 -4.43 6.39 -6.47
CA VAL A 144 -4.03 5.30 -7.37
C VAL A 144 -3.93 5.79 -8.81
N LYS A 145 -2.78 5.52 -9.43
CA LYS A 145 -2.55 5.76 -10.85
C LYS A 145 -2.00 4.52 -11.56
N PHE A 146 -2.80 3.95 -12.45
CA PHE A 146 -2.37 2.84 -13.31
C PHE A 146 -1.66 3.39 -14.57
N GLY A 147 -0.52 2.81 -14.94
CA GLY A 147 0.25 3.21 -16.12
C GLY A 147 1.27 4.33 -15.92
N GLU A 148 1.34 4.94 -14.73
CA GLU A 148 2.22 6.08 -14.47
C GLU A 148 2.70 6.15 -13.02
N GLU A 149 3.84 6.82 -12.81
CA GLU A 149 4.35 7.17 -11.48
C GLU A 149 3.52 8.33 -10.89
N LEU A 150 3.46 8.40 -9.56
CA LEU A 150 2.88 9.53 -8.83
C LEU A 150 3.90 10.61 -8.50
#